data_AF-A0A3D5QDZ7-F1
#
_entry.id   AF-A0A3D5QDZ7-F1
#
_cell.length_a   1.000
_cell.length_b   1.000
_cell.length_c   1.000
_cell.angle_alpha   90.00
_cell.angle_beta   90.00
_cell.angle_gamma   90.00
#
_symmetry.space_group_name_H-M   'P 1'
#
loop_
_entity.id
_entity.type
_entity.pdbx_description
1 polymer ?
#
loop_
_entity_poly.entity_id
_entity_poly.type
_entity_poly.pdbx_seq_one_letter_code
_entity_poly.pdbx_strand_id
1 'polypeptide(L)'
;MKIVLTHHNPDFDALSSAVAAALLYRCDQVILSSNTEGNVSEYLDRVDLGIEISRMNKKELEDMPEEKIELAVVTDCKLKNRLGYLNKILSRADKVIVFDHHQSKESDIGADEMYFFPYGATTTILVNRIREENLSIDPEQATLLLMGIYEDTGFLSFNTTKSEDLRACAYLLDEGADLSGVPYYIKRDMSKEQVFLLNELLMNMTLIIAEGVYIGVSSASFDEYVEEISFLAHKIIDMENLDALFILVRLGDRIVLVGRSKTESIDASEICYHFGGGGHPAAASSIIKDRMLPEAFDTLKNIIKEKIKPSKNAETIMTYPVKCVSFYETFDEALSLFMKYNLNMMPVVKEGTTVGIISRKDILQGIKHGLSDEPVNSIMQIEFEKVNPNTPYYEVEDIILGANQKIVPVEKDGVLVGVITRTDLLRLMREDMDKT
;
A
#
# COMPACT_ATOMS: atom_id res chain seq x y z
N MET A 1 -8.02 -18.47 -37.42
CA MET A 1 -8.88 -17.71 -36.48
C MET A 1 -8.09 -16.58 -35.84
N LYS A 2 -8.79 -15.57 -35.32
CA LYS A 2 -8.27 -14.46 -34.52
C LYS A 2 -8.88 -14.53 -33.12
N ILE A 3 -8.06 -14.40 -32.09
CA ILE A 3 -8.51 -14.57 -30.71
C ILE A 3 -8.09 -13.42 -29.82
N VAL A 4 -8.76 -13.31 -28.68
CA VAL A 4 -8.35 -12.45 -27.57
C VAL A 4 -8.09 -13.27 -26.32
N LEU A 5 -7.03 -12.92 -25.59
CA LEU A 5 -6.63 -13.51 -24.32
C LEU A 5 -6.46 -12.41 -23.26
N THR A 6 -6.63 -12.77 -21.99
CA THR A 6 -6.30 -11.91 -20.85
C THR A 6 -5.65 -12.72 -19.73
N HIS A 7 -5.40 -12.11 -18.56
CA HIS A 7 -4.76 -12.81 -17.45
C HIS A 7 -5.63 -13.93 -16.88
N HIS A 8 -5.00 -14.84 -16.14
CA HIS A 8 -5.65 -15.86 -15.36
C HIS A 8 -6.49 -15.23 -14.24
N ASN A 9 -7.68 -15.76 -13.98
CA ASN A 9 -8.66 -15.17 -13.05
C ASN A 9 -9.06 -13.73 -13.44
N PRO A 10 -9.66 -13.54 -14.62
CA PRO A 10 -10.05 -12.21 -15.11
C PRO A 10 -11.10 -11.56 -14.21
N ASP A 11 -10.90 -10.27 -13.98
CA ASP A 11 -11.86 -9.30 -13.45
C ASP A 11 -12.62 -8.62 -14.61
N PHE A 12 -13.39 -7.56 -14.34
CA PHE A 12 -14.08 -6.81 -15.39
C PHE A 12 -13.15 -5.98 -16.25
N ASP A 13 -12.00 -5.45 -15.79
CA ASP A 13 -11.10 -4.74 -16.72
C ASP A 13 -10.50 -5.71 -17.76
N ALA A 14 -10.12 -6.91 -17.30
CA ALA A 14 -9.68 -8.00 -18.15
C ALA A 14 -10.75 -8.44 -19.16
N LEU A 15 -12.00 -8.69 -18.70
CA LEU A 15 -13.10 -9.07 -19.58
C LEU A 15 -13.46 -7.94 -20.56
N SER A 16 -13.62 -6.72 -20.07
CA SER A 16 -14.06 -5.56 -20.85
C SER A 16 -13.04 -5.19 -21.92
N SER A 17 -11.76 -5.14 -21.55
CA SER A 17 -10.70 -4.92 -22.53
C SER A 17 -10.65 -6.06 -23.55
N ALA A 18 -10.85 -7.32 -23.16
CA ALA A 18 -10.86 -8.43 -24.10
C ALA A 18 -12.01 -8.32 -25.12
N VAL A 19 -13.21 -7.95 -24.67
CA VAL A 19 -14.37 -7.73 -25.53
C VAL A 19 -14.16 -6.53 -26.46
N ALA A 20 -13.65 -5.40 -25.95
CA ALA A 20 -13.32 -4.25 -26.80
C ALA A 20 -12.27 -4.58 -27.87
N ALA A 21 -11.25 -5.39 -27.53
CA ALA A 21 -10.26 -5.86 -28.50
C ALA A 21 -10.90 -6.77 -29.56
N ALA A 22 -11.81 -7.66 -29.15
CA ALA A 22 -12.50 -8.54 -30.09
C ALA A 22 -13.32 -7.75 -31.11
N LEU A 23 -14.00 -6.67 -30.67
CA LEU A 23 -14.73 -5.75 -31.54
C LEU A 23 -13.81 -5.01 -32.51
N LEU A 24 -12.74 -4.37 -32.00
CA LEU A 24 -11.79 -3.59 -32.80
C LEU A 24 -11.10 -4.42 -33.88
N TYR A 25 -10.62 -5.62 -33.53
CA TYR A 25 -9.84 -6.46 -34.44
C TYR A 25 -10.66 -7.50 -35.18
N ARG A 26 -11.99 -7.52 -34.95
CA ARG A 26 -12.94 -8.51 -35.47
C ARG A 26 -12.45 -9.93 -35.19
N CYS A 27 -12.17 -10.19 -33.92
CA CYS A 27 -11.76 -11.51 -33.46
C CYS A 27 -12.94 -12.47 -33.46
N ASP A 28 -12.65 -13.74 -33.70
CA ASP A 28 -13.66 -14.80 -33.74
C ASP A 28 -14.12 -15.18 -32.32
N GLN A 29 -13.22 -15.09 -31.33
CA GLN A 29 -13.47 -15.59 -29.97
C GLN A 29 -12.59 -14.89 -28.91
N VAL A 30 -13.15 -14.72 -27.70
CA VAL A 30 -12.40 -14.42 -26.47
C VAL A 30 -12.21 -15.72 -25.69
N ILE A 31 -10.97 -16.07 -25.36
CA ILE A 31 -10.64 -17.27 -24.58
C ILE A 31 -10.19 -16.85 -23.17
N LEU A 32 -10.98 -17.23 -22.17
CA LEU A 32 -10.74 -16.96 -20.75
C LEU A 32 -10.30 -18.23 -20.01
N SER A 33 -9.60 -18.07 -18.89
CA SER A 33 -9.37 -19.18 -17.98
C SER A 33 -10.69 -19.64 -17.34
N SER A 34 -10.87 -20.95 -17.12
CA SER A 34 -12.06 -21.48 -16.45
C SER A 34 -12.29 -20.92 -15.05
N ASN A 35 -11.21 -20.53 -14.36
CA ASN A 35 -11.30 -19.82 -13.09
C ASN A 35 -11.39 -18.33 -13.42
N THR A 36 -12.58 -17.76 -13.27
CA THR A 36 -12.85 -16.31 -13.34
C THR A 36 -13.33 -15.83 -11.97
N GLU A 37 -13.31 -14.52 -11.73
CA GLU A 37 -13.98 -14.00 -10.52
C GLU A 37 -15.48 -14.35 -10.52
N GLY A 38 -16.05 -14.52 -9.33
CA GLY A 38 -17.43 -14.99 -9.17
C GLY A 38 -18.46 -14.04 -9.79
N ASN A 39 -18.26 -12.73 -9.63
CA ASN A 39 -19.08 -11.68 -10.23
C ASN A 39 -18.98 -11.66 -11.77
N VAL A 40 -17.78 -11.84 -12.32
CA VAL A 40 -17.56 -11.95 -13.77
C VAL A 40 -18.26 -13.19 -14.33
N SER A 41 -18.17 -14.33 -13.63
CA SER A 41 -18.88 -15.55 -14.04
C SER A 41 -20.39 -15.35 -14.03
N GLU A 42 -20.95 -14.76 -12.97
CA GLU A 42 -22.38 -14.47 -12.86
C GLU A 42 -22.86 -13.52 -13.96
N TYR A 43 -22.06 -12.53 -14.32
CA TYR A 43 -22.37 -11.61 -15.41
C TYR A 43 -22.43 -12.32 -16.76
N LEU A 44 -21.40 -13.11 -17.09
CA LEU A 44 -21.32 -13.87 -18.35
C LEU A 44 -22.44 -14.90 -18.52
N ASP A 45 -22.97 -15.43 -17.43
CA ASP A 45 -24.09 -16.39 -17.48
C ASP A 45 -25.45 -15.70 -17.76
N ARG A 46 -25.52 -14.37 -17.69
CA ARG A 46 -26.76 -13.59 -17.80
C ARG A 46 -26.82 -12.68 -19.03
N VAL A 47 -25.68 -12.37 -19.65
CA VAL A 47 -25.57 -11.37 -20.72
C VAL A 47 -25.03 -12.01 -21.99
N ASP A 48 -25.67 -11.71 -23.13
CA ASP A 48 -25.14 -12.00 -24.46
C ASP A 48 -24.47 -10.74 -25.02
N LEU A 49 -23.17 -10.84 -25.28
CA LEU A 49 -22.34 -9.73 -25.77
C LEU A 49 -22.16 -9.75 -27.30
N GLY A 50 -22.79 -10.71 -27.99
CA GLY A 50 -22.66 -10.90 -29.43
C GLY A 50 -21.27 -11.39 -29.87
N ILE A 51 -20.44 -11.84 -28.93
CA ILE A 51 -19.08 -12.36 -29.15
C ILE A 51 -18.97 -13.74 -28.49
N GLU A 52 -18.32 -14.68 -29.17
CA GLU A 52 -18.06 -15.99 -28.59
C GLU A 52 -17.03 -15.88 -27.45
N ILE A 53 -17.45 -16.20 -26.24
CA ILE A 53 -16.59 -16.21 -25.05
C ILE A 53 -16.48 -17.64 -24.54
N SER A 54 -15.27 -18.19 -24.53
CA SER A 54 -15.01 -19.54 -24.07
C SER A 54 -14.15 -19.57 -22.83
N ARG A 55 -14.69 -20.16 -21.76
CA ARG A 55 -14.01 -20.41 -20.50
C ARG A 55 -13.37 -21.79 -20.56
N MET A 56 -12.05 -21.87 -20.74
CA MET A 56 -11.34 -23.13 -20.92
C MET A 56 -10.41 -23.42 -19.74
N ASN A 57 -10.41 -24.65 -19.26
CA ASN A 57 -9.40 -25.14 -18.33
C ASN A 57 -8.14 -25.61 -19.09
N LYS A 58 -7.08 -25.95 -18.37
CA LYS A 58 -5.81 -26.41 -18.96
C LYS A 58 -5.98 -27.60 -19.92
N LYS A 59 -6.83 -28.56 -19.57
CA LYS A 59 -7.04 -29.77 -20.37
C LYS A 59 -7.81 -29.44 -21.65
N GLU A 60 -8.88 -28.66 -21.57
CA GLU A 60 -9.65 -28.21 -22.73
C GLU A 60 -8.79 -27.41 -23.71
N LEU A 61 -7.87 -26.59 -23.19
CA LEU A 61 -6.90 -25.86 -23.99
C LEU A 61 -5.92 -26.78 -24.73
N GLU A 62 -5.49 -27.86 -24.08
CA GLU A 62 -4.57 -28.85 -24.65
C GLU A 62 -5.28 -29.75 -25.67
N ASP A 63 -6.57 -30.01 -25.49
CA ASP A 63 -7.43 -30.75 -26.41
C ASP A 63 -7.93 -29.89 -27.60
N MET A 64 -7.68 -28.57 -27.56
CA MET A 64 -8.09 -27.63 -28.59
C MET A 64 -7.37 -27.95 -29.93
N PRO A 65 -8.10 -28.04 -31.06
CA PRO A 65 -7.51 -28.35 -32.36
C PRO A 65 -6.32 -27.44 -32.70
N GLU A 66 -5.29 -27.99 -33.35
CA GLU A 66 -4.10 -27.25 -33.83
C GLU A 66 -4.40 -26.36 -35.04
N GLU A 67 -5.44 -25.55 -34.95
CA GLU A 67 -5.76 -24.53 -35.94
C GLU A 67 -4.77 -23.37 -35.90
N LYS A 68 -4.53 -22.79 -37.09
CA LYS A 68 -3.64 -21.65 -37.24
C LYS A 68 -4.30 -20.37 -36.68
N ILE A 69 -3.55 -19.64 -35.86
CA ILE A 69 -3.99 -18.38 -35.27
C ILE A 69 -3.35 -17.23 -36.04
N GLU A 70 -4.15 -16.44 -36.73
CA GLU A 70 -3.66 -15.31 -37.54
C GLU A 70 -3.30 -14.12 -36.67
N LEU A 71 -4.06 -13.90 -35.60
CA LEU A 71 -3.88 -12.81 -34.65
C LEU A 71 -4.27 -13.28 -33.25
N ALA A 72 -3.40 -13.04 -32.28
CA ALA A 72 -3.75 -13.05 -30.87
C ALA A 72 -3.63 -11.63 -30.31
N VAL A 73 -4.72 -11.10 -29.76
CA VAL A 73 -4.69 -9.86 -28.97
C VAL A 73 -4.65 -10.25 -27.50
N VAL A 74 -3.75 -9.67 -26.73
CA VAL A 74 -3.66 -9.87 -25.29
C VAL A 74 -3.99 -8.56 -24.59
N THR A 75 -4.95 -8.59 -23.68
CA THR A 75 -5.39 -7.42 -22.93
C THR A 75 -5.19 -7.61 -21.43
N ASP A 76 -4.90 -6.50 -20.76
CA ASP A 76 -4.70 -6.40 -19.31
C ASP A 76 -3.66 -7.38 -18.74
N CYS A 77 -2.71 -7.79 -19.58
CA CYS A 77 -1.77 -8.82 -19.21
C CYS A 77 -0.55 -8.79 -20.11
N LYS A 78 0.48 -8.01 -19.75
CA LYS A 78 1.77 -8.07 -20.44
C LYS A 78 2.76 -9.06 -19.86
N LEU A 79 2.53 -9.63 -18.68
CA LEU A 79 3.44 -10.58 -18.05
C LEU A 79 3.07 -12.04 -18.38
N LYS A 80 4.03 -12.82 -18.87
CA LYS A 80 3.79 -14.23 -19.30
C LYS A 80 3.24 -15.12 -18.18
N ASN A 81 3.67 -14.89 -16.95
CA ASN A 81 3.22 -15.65 -15.78
C ASN A 81 1.75 -15.38 -15.43
N ARG A 82 1.24 -14.16 -15.68
CA ARG A 82 -0.17 -13.82 -15.43
C ARG A 82 -1.13 -14.49 -16.42
N LEU A 83 -0.72 -14.77 -17.66
CA LEU A 83 -1.52 -15.59 -18.58
C LEU A 83 -1.64 -17.07 -18.15
N GLY A 84 -0.71 -17.56 -17.32
CA GLY A 84 -0.69 -18.96 -16.89
C GLY A 84 -0.63 -19.94 -18.07
N TYR A 85 -1.54 -20.91 -18.10
CA TYR A 85 -1.56 -21.95 -19.14
C TYR A 85 -2.02 -21.44 -20.51
N LEU A 86 -2.72 -20.30 -20.59
CA LEU A 86 -3.17 -19.69 -21.84
C LEU A 86 -2.00 -19.22 -22.71
N ASN A 87 -0.85 -18.90 -22.09
CA ASN A 87 0.36 -18.48 -22.81
C ASN A 87 0.84 -19.52 -23.84
N LYS A 88 0.47 -20.80 -23.68
CA LYS A 88 0.78 -21.83 -24.68
C LYS A 88 0.19 -21.52 -26.06
N ILE A 89 -1.00 -20.90 -26.10
CA ILE A 89 -1.67 -20.56 -27.36
C ILE A 89 -0.90 -19.48 -28.13
N LEU A 90 -0.26 -18.53 -27.44
CA LEU A 90 0.46 -17.43 -28.09
C LEU A 90 1.55 -17.92 -29.06
N SER A 91 2.16 -19.07 -28.78
CA SER A 91 3.16 -19.68 -29.66
C SER A 91 2.62 -20.13 -31.03
N ARG A 92 1.28 -20.23 -31.17
CA ARG A 92 0.58 -20.63 -32.40
C ARG A 92 0.14 -19.43 -33.24
N ALA A 93 0.34 -18.20 -32.76
CA ALA A 93 -0.12 -16.98 -33.42
C ALA A 93 0.93 -16.43 -34.40
N ASP A 94 0.50 -16.07 -35.61
CA ASP A 94 1.34 -15.38 -36.60
C ASP A 94 1.66 -13.94 -36.17
N LYS A 95 0.76 -13.31 -35.40
CA LYS A 95 0.89 -11.94 -34.90
C LYS A 95 0.32 -11.82 -33.48
N VAL A 96 1.04 -11.13 -32.61
CA VAL A 96 0.63 -10.84 -31.22
C VAL A 96 0.60 -9.34 -30.98
N ILE A 97 -0.55 -8.83 -30.53
CA ILE A 97 -0.73 -7.43 -30.11
C ILE A 97 -1.05 -7.41 -28.62
N VAL A 98 -0.38 -6.56 -27.84
CA VAL A 98 -0.61 -6.42 -26.40
C VAL A 98 -1.15 -5.02 -26.06
N PHE A 99 -2.17 -4.98 -25.22
CA PHE A 99 -2.70 -3.77 -24.57
C PHE A 99 -2.62 -3.92 -23.05
N ASP A 100 -2.00 -2.96 -22.38
CA ASP A 100 -1.85 -2.99 -20.92
C ASP A 100 -1.61 -1.59 -20.36
N HIS A 101 -2.00 -1.35 -19.11
CA HIS A 101 -1.76 -0.13 -18.34
C HIS A 101 -0.81 -0.33 -17.13
N HIS A 102 -0.38 -1.55 -16.84
CA HIS A 102 0.56 -1.89 -15.75
C HIS A 102 2.02 -1.51 -16.06
N GLN A 103 2.86 -1.16 -15.07
CA GLN A 103 4.29 -0.86 -15.31
C GLN A 103 5.12 -2.11 -15.74
N SER A 104 6.14 -1.92 -16.59
CA SER A 104 6.95 -3.06 -17.12
C SER A 104 7.87 -3.69 -16.07
N LYS A 105 8.00 -5.02 -16.13
CA LYS A 105 8.98 -5.81 -15.38
C LYS A 105 9.69 -6.77 -16.34
N GLU A 106 10.82 -7.35 -15.96
CA GLU A 106 11.74 -8.11 -16.84
C GLU A 106 11.16 -9.37 -17.54
N SER A 107 9.85 -9.67 -17.41
CA SER A 107 9.19 -10.88 -17.94
C SER A 107 7.98 -10.60 -18.85
N ASP A 108 8.06 -9.55 -19.67
CA ASP A 108 7.00 -9.18 -20.61
C ASP A 108 6.83 -10.23 -21.74
N ILE A 109 5.62 -10.30 -22.31
CA ILE A 109 5.27 -11.14 -23.46
C ILE A 109 6.01 -10.64 -24.70
N GLY A 110 6.48 -11.57 -25.55
CA GLY A 110 7.00 -11.20 -26.86
C GLY A 110 5.83 -10.84 -27.77
N ALA A 111 5.66 -9.56 -28.08
CA ALA A 111 4.57 -9.03 -28.91
C ALA A 111 5.14 -8.29 -30.12
N ASP A 112 4.44 -8.38 -31.26
CA ASP A 112 4.78 -7.63 -32.47
C ASP A 112 4.41 -6.14 -32.31
N GLU A 113 3.32 -5.87 -31.59
CA GLU A 113 2.90 -4.52 -31.21
C GLU A 113 2.51 -4.48 -29.73
N MET A 114 2.91 -3.41 -29.04
CA MET A 114 2.58 -3.20 -27.64
C MET A 114 2.11 -1.77 -27.43
N TYR A 115 0.92 -1.64 -26.86
CA TYR A 115 0.29 -0.37 -26.54
C TYR A 115 0.15 -0.23 -25.04
N PHE A 116 0.92 0.71 -24.51
CA PHE A 116 1.01 0.97 -23.08
C PHE A 116 0.67 2.43 -22.78
N PHE A 117 -0.34 2.65 -21.94
CA PHE A 117 -0.71 3.97 -21.45
C PHE A 117 -0.96 3.92 -19.94
N PRO A 118 -0.43 4.88 -19.17
CA PRO A 118 -0.59 4.91 -17.71
C PRO A 118 -1.97 5.45 -17.31
N TYR A 119 -3.04 4.85 -17.85
CA TYR A 119 -4.43 5.15 -17.52
C TYR A 119 -4.91 4.31 -16.33
N GLY A 120 -6.07 4.65 -15.80
CA GLY A 120 -6.66 3.95 -14.67
C GLY A 120 -7.10 2.52 -14.98
N ALA A 121 -7.36 2.20 -16.25
CA ALA A 121 -7.77 0.86 -16.70
C ALA A 121 -7.24 0.57 -18.12
N THR A 122 -7.01 -0.70 -18.45
CA THR A 122 -6.70 -1.15 -19.83
C THR A 122 -7.89 -0.88 -20.75
N THR A 123 -9.12 -1.06 -20.27
CA THR A 123 -10.35 -0.79 -21.04
C THR A 123 -10.39 0.65 -21.59
N THR A 124 -9.89 1.64 -20.83
CA THR A 124 -9.81 3.04 -21.28
C THR A 124 -9.00 3.19 -22.57
N ILE A 125 -7.93 2.40 -22.75
CA ILE A 125 -7.10 2.43 -23.96
C ILE A 125 -7.94 2.01 -25.18
N LEU A 126 -8.71 0.93 -25.04
CA LEU A 126 -9.48 0.39 -26.15
C LEU A 126 -10.75 1.17 -26.45
N VAL A 127 -11.42 1.72 -25.44
CA VAL A 127 -12.57 2.61 -25.63
C VAL A 127 -12.15 3.86 -26.42
N ASN A 128 -10.98 4.43 -26.13
CA ASN A 128 -10.47 5.56 -26.91
C ASN A 128 -10.25 5.18 -28.38
N ARG A 129 -9.78 3.96 -28.67
CA ARG A 129 -9.64 3.46 -30.05
C ARG A 129 -10.97 3.21 -30.74
N ILE A 130 -11.94 2.61 -30.05
CA ILE A 130 -13.30 2.40 -30.57
C ILE A 130 -13.89 3.73 -31.02
N ARG A 131 -13.75 4.77 -30.18
CA ARG A 131 -14.17 6.13 -30.52
C ARG A 131 -13.42 6.72 -31.71
N GLU A 132 -12.09 6.56 -31.77
CA GLU A 132 -11.27 7.06 -32.88
C GLU A 132 -11.62 6.38 -34.22
N GLU A 133 -11.93 5.08 -34.20
CA GLU A 133 -12.33 4.30 -35.36
C GLU A 133 -13.83 4.45 -35.71
N ASN A 134 -14.61 5.17 -34.88
CA ASN A 134 -16.07 5.30 -34.98
C ASN A 134 -16.77 3.94 -35.07
N LEU A 135 -16.30 2.97 -34.28
CA LEU A 135 -16.91 1.65 -34.21
C LEU A 135 -18.16 1.71 -33.32
N SER A 136 -19.30 1.29 -33.87
CA SER A 136 -20.55 1.22 -33.10
C SER A 136 -20.46 0.11 -32.06
N ILE A 137 -20.88 0.41 -30.84
CA ILE A 137 -21.11 -0.56 -29.77
C ILE A 137 -22.57 -0.50 -29.34
N ASP A 138 -23.12 -1.60 -28.84
CA ASP A 138 -24.47 -1.62 -28.28
C ASP A 138 -24.46 -1.26 -26.78
N PRO A 139 -25.63 -0.98 -26.17
CA PRO A 139 -25.72 -0.62 -24.76
C PRO A 139 -25.16 -1.67 -23.80
N GLU A 140 -25.33 -2.96 -24.09
CA GLU A 140 -24.80 -4.06 -23.28
C GLU A 140 -23.26 -4.07 -23.29
N GLN A 141 -22.65 -3.95 -24.46
CA GLN A 141 -21.21 -3.79 -24.65
C GLN A 141 -20.72 -2.51 -23.96
N ALA A 142 -21.39 -1.37 -24.17
CA ALA A 142 -21.02 -0.11 -23.54
C ALA A 142 -21.06 -0.21 -22.01
N THR A 143 -22.06 -0.91 -21.46
CA THR A 143 -22.18 -1.18 -20.02
C THR A 143 -21.02 -2.03 -19.50
N LEU A 144 -20.65 -3.10 -20.20
CA LEU A 144 -19.48 -3.90 -19.85
C LEU A 144 -18.20 -3.06 -19.84
N LEU A 145 -17.95 -2.30 -20.91
CA LEU A 145 -16.76 -1.44 -20.99
C LEU A 145 -16.73 -0.41 -19.86
N LEU A 146 -17.89 0.12 -19.47
CA LEU A 146 -18.01 1.05 -18.36
C LEU A 146 -17.65 0.37 -17.03
N MET A 147 -18.09 -0.88 -16.82
CA MET A 147 -17.76 -1.65 -15.62
C MET A 147 -16.25 -1.87 -15.48
N GLY A 148 -15.55 -2.24 -16.55
CA GLY A 148 -14.10 -2.46 -16.51
C GLY A 148 -13.33 -1.21 -16.05
N ILE A 149 -13.70 -0.03 -16.57
CA ILE A 149 -13.10 1.23 -16.12
C ILE A 149 -13.44 1.51 -14.65
N TYR A 150 -14.69 1.29 -14.23
CA TYR A 150 -15.13 1.56 -12.87
C TYR A 150 -14.47 0.64 -11.83
N GLU A 151 -14.21 -0.63 -12.16
CA GLU A 151 -13.58 -1.56 -11.24
C GLU A 151 -12.14 -1.13 -10.93
N ASP A 152 -11.36 -0.90 -11.98
CA ASP A 152 -9.92 -0.69 -11.83
C ASP A 152 -9.54 0.74 -11.39
N THR A 153 -10.48 1.68 -11.55
CA THR A 153 -10.38 3.04 -11.00
C THR A 153 -11.01 3.19 -9.61
N GLY A 154 -11.59 2.11 -9.06
CA GLY A 154 -12.29 2.16 -7.78
C GLY A 154 -13.45 3.16 -7.77
N PHE A 155 -14.34 3.07 -8.75
CA PHE A 155 -15.40 4.05 -9.01
C PHE A 155 -14.85 5.47 -9.25
N LEU A 156 -13.76 5.57 -10.03
CA LEU A 156 -13.07 6.83 -10.35
C LEU A 156 -12.46 7.56 -9.14
N SER A 157 -12.22 6.85 -8.03
CA SER A 157 -11.73 7.44 -6.78
C SER A 157 -10.24 7.17 -6.52
N PHE A 158 -9.65 6.17 -7.18
CA PHE A 158 -8.23 5.85 -7.00
C PHE A 158 -7.33 6.94 -7.59
N ASN A 159 -6.14 7.12 -7.00
CA ASN A 159 -5.15 8.12 -7.46
C ASN A 159 -4.52 7.77 -8.83
N THR A 160 -4.68 6.54 -9.28
CA THR A 160 -4.29 6.04 -10.60
C THR A 160 -5.20 6.58 -11.70
N THR A 161 -6.46 6.92 -11.38
CA THR A 161 -7.46 7.48 -12.30
C THR A 161 -6.94 8.74 -13.01
N LYS A 162 -7.15 8.81 -14.33
CA LYS A 162 -6.77 9.90 -15.22
C LYS A 162 -8.00 10.51 -15.90
N SER A 163 -7.79 11.69 -16.51
CA SER A 163 -8.86 12.40 -17.22
C SER A 163 -9.42 11.60 -18.40
N GLU A 164 -8.59 10.72 -18.97
CA GLU A 164 -8.90 9.84 -20.07
C GLU A 164 -9.93 8.78 -19.67
N ASP A 165 -9.85 8.26 -18.44
CA ASP A 165 -10.84 7.32 -17.91
C ASP A 165 -12.22 7.99 -17.83
N LEU A 166 -12.29 9.22 -17.32
CA LEU A 166 -13.56 9.97 -17.24
C LEU A 166 -14.14 10.28 -18.62
N ARG A 167 -13.29 10.62 -19.61
CA ARG A 167 -13.75 10.87 -20.99
C ARG A 167 -14.24 9.58 -21.66
N ALA A 168 -13.59 8.45 -21.40
CA ALA A 168 -14.04 7.16 -21.87
C ALA A 168 -15.39 6.79 -21.24
N CYS A 169 -15.56 6.96 -19.93
CA CYS A 169 -16.86 6.77 -19.26
C CYS A 169 -17.95 7.66 -19.86
N ALA A 170 -17.67 8.95 -20.09
CA ALA A 170 -18.64 9.87 -20.70
C ALA A 170 -19.07 9.39 -22.10
N TYR A 171 -18.12 8.97 -22.92
CA TYR A 171 -18.42 8.40 -24.24
C TYR A 171 -19.29 7.14 -24.15
N LEU A 172 -18.99 6.22 -23.23
CA LEU A 172 -19.79 5.00 -23.05
C LEU A 172 -21.23 5.30 -22.59
N LEU A 173 -21.43 6.35 -21.79
CA LEU A 173 -22.76 6.82 -21.42
C LEU A 173 -23.52 7.40 -22.62
N ASP A 174 -22.83 8.12 -23.51
CA ASP A 174 -23.42 8.61 -24.76
C ASP A 174 -23.85 7.44 -25.68
N GLU A 175 -23.12 6.32 -25.65
CA GLU A 175 -23.46 5.05 -26.34
C GLU A 175 -24.52 4.21 -25.60
N GLY A 176 -25.05 4.69 -24.47
CA GLY A 176 -26.19 4.09 -23.77
C GLY A 176 -25.84 3.13 -22.62
N ALA A 177 -24.61 3.14 -22.11
CA ALA A 177 -24.21 2.32 -20.96
C ALA A 177 -25.10 2.56 -19.72
N ASP A 178 -25.53 1.48 -19.06
CA ASP A 178 -26.29 1.56 -17.80
C ASP A 178 -25.35 1.72 -16.59
N LEU A 179 -25.09 2.98 -16.23
CA LEU A 179 -24.32 3.30 -15.03
C LEU A 179 -24.96 2.80 -13.73
N SER A 180 -26.28 2.64 -13.68
CA SER A 180 -26.97 2.25 -12.45
C SER A 180 -26.78 0.78 -12.11
N GLY A 181 -26.57 -0.08 -13.12
CA GLY A 181 -26.25 -1.50 -12.97
C GLY A 181 -24.79 -1.77 -12.60
N VAL A 182 -23.85 -0.86 -12.89
CA VAL A 182 -22.40 -1.04 -12.64
C VAL A 182 -22.10 -1.43 -11.19
N PRO A 183 -22.62 -0.75 -10.15
CA PRO A 183 -22.33 -1.12 -8.77
C PRO A 183 -22.81 -2.51 -8.38
N TYR A 184 -23.83 -3.08 -9.04
CA TYR A 184 -24.37 -4.39 -8.68
C TYR A 184 -23.36 -5.52 -8.92
N TYR A 185 -22.54 -5.41 -9.97
CA TYR A 185 -21.53 -6.42 -10.30
C TYR A 185 -20.16 -6.12 -9.69
N ILE A 186 -19.81 -4.85 -9.50
CA ILE A 186 -18.50 -4.44 -8.98
C ILE A 186 -18.48 -4.35 -7.46
N LYS A 187 -19.56 -3.88 -6.82
CA LYS A 187 -19.58 -3.84 -5.35
C LYS A 187 -19.74 -5.26 -4.82
N ARG A 188 -18.68 -5.80 -4.22
CA ARG A 188 -18.79 -6.88 -3.26
C ARG A 188 -19.54 -6.37 -2.04
N ASP A 189 -20.86 -6.50 -2.06
CA ASP A 189 -21.67 -6.38 -0.86
C ASP A 189 -21.23 -7.44 0.14
N MET A 190 -21.11 -7.06 1.41
CA MET A 190 -20.82 -8.02 2.45
C MET A 190 -22.02 -8.93 2.64
N SER A 191 -21.79 -10.24 2.70
CA SER A 191 -22.82 -11.17 3.14
C SER A 191 -23.26 -10.83 4.56
N LYS A 192 -24.45 -11.28 4.95
CA LYS A 192 -24.94 -11.10 6.32
C LYS A 192 -23.91 -11.63 7.34
N GLU A 193 -23.33 -12.79 7.06
CA GLU A 193 -22.33 -13.48 7.88
C GLU A 193 -21.05 -12.65 7.98
N GLN A 194 -20.60 -12.05 6.87
CA GLN A 194 -19.46 -11.14 6.85
C GLN A 194 -19.72 -9.87 7.68
N VAL A 195 -20.93 -9.31 7.64
CA VAL A 195 -21.30 -8.14 8.47
C VAL A 195 -21.28 -8.50 9.96
N PHE A 196 -21.83 -9.66 10.35
CA PHE A 196 -21.77 -10.13 11.74
C PHE A 196 -20.33 -10.37 12.20
N LEU A 197 -19.53 -11.04 11.38
CA LEU A 197 -18.12 -11.29 11.69
C LEU A 197 -17.33 -9.98 11.80
N LEU A 198 -17.57 -9.02 10.92
CA LEU A 198 -16.98 -7.67 11.00
C LEU A 198 -17.31 -7.01 12.33
N ASN A 199 -18.58 -7.02 12.74
CA ASN A 199 -19.00 -6.45 14.02
C ASN A 199 -18.29 -7.11 15.21
N GLU A 200 -18.24 -8.45 15.26
CA GLU A 200 -17.55 -9.18 16.31
C GLU A 200 -16.05 -8.84 16.37
N LEU A 201 -15.39 -8.76 15.22
CA LEU A 201 -13.97 -8.42 15.15
C LEU A 201 -13.70 -6.98 15.59
N LEU A 202 -14.57 -6.02 15.26
CA LEU A 202 -14.44 -4.64 15.72
C LEU A 202 -14.68 -4.52 17.23
N MET A 203 -15.72 -5.16 17.75
CA MET A 203 -16.06 -5.13 19.19
C MET A 203 -15.00 -5.80 20.07
N ASN A 204 -14.38 -6.88 19.59
CA ASN A 204 -13.40 -7.65 20.35
C ASN A 204 -11.95 -7.20 20.10
N MET A 205 -11.74 -6.11 19.35
CA MET A 205 -10.40 -5.65 19.02
C MET A 205 -9.64 -5.16 20.26
N THR A 206 -8.42 -5.67 20.42
CA THR A 206 -7.42 -5.13 21.34
C THR A 206 -6.40 -4.34 20.56
N LEU A 207 -6.23 -3.06 20.90
CA LEU A 207 -5.17 -2.22 20.35
C LEU A 207 -3.86 -2.42 21.13
N ILE A 208 -2.77 -2.70 20.40
CA ILE A 208 -1.41 -2.68 20.91
C ILE A 208 -0.71 -1.46 20.32
N ILE A 209 -0.24 -0.58 21.20
CA ILE A 209 0.59 0.57 20.83
C ILE A 209 1.99 0.29 21.38
N ALA A 210 2.94 0.09 20.49
CA ALA A 210 4.35 -0.11 20.83
C ALA A 210 5.20 0.48 19.71
N GLU A 211 6.38 1.01 20.05
CA GLU A 211 7.35 1.50 19.05
C GLU A 211 6.79 2.59 18.10
N GLY A 212 5.72 3.28 18.50
CA GLY A 212 4.98 4.25 17.69
C GLY A 212 4.12 3.65 16.57
N VAL A 213 3.70 2.39 16.72
CA VAL A 213 2.93 1.64 15.74
C VAL A 213 1.61 1.20 16.38
N TYR A 214 0.50 1.40 15.66
CA TYR A 214 -0.85 1.03 16.05
C TYR A 214 -1.23 -0.33 15.47
N ILE A 215 -1.28 -1.36 16.31
CA ILE A 215 -1.54 -2.74 15.88
C ILE A 215 -2.86 -3.22 16.48
N GLY A 216 -3.85 -3.50 15.62
CA GLY A 216 -5.08 -4.15 16.03
C GLY A 216 -4.90 -5.66 16.11
N VAL A 217 -5.35 -6.27 17.20
CA VAL A 217 -5.44 -7.73 17.35
C VAL A 217 -6.85 -8.11 17.76
N SER A 218 -7.54 -8.92 16.97
CA SER A 218 -8.91 -9.32 17.26
C SER A 218 -9.14 -10.81 17.05
N SER A 219 -10.20 -11.34 17.65
CA SER A 219 -10.62 -12.71 17.42
C SER A 219 -12.13 -12.84 17.44
N ALA A 220 -12.62 -13.81 16.68
CA ALA A 220 -14.03 -14.17 16.63
C ALA A 220 -14.18 -15.68 16.46
N SER A 221 -15.33 -16.21 16.87
CA SER A 221 -15.74 -17.59 16.58
C SER A 221 -17.03 -17.57 15.78
N PHE A 222 -17.07 -18.34 14.70
CA PHE A 222 -18.24 -18.41 13.83
C PHE A 222 -18.54 -19.87 13.50
N ASP A 223 -19.81 -20.27 13.61
CA ASP A 223 -20.23 -21.66 13.40
C ASP A 223 -20.33 -22.00 11.90
N GLU A 224 -20.57 -21.00 11.05
CA GLU A 224 -20.71 -21.16 9.61
C GLU A 224 -19.41 -20.79 8.88
N TYR A 225 -19.25 -21.33 7.67
CA TYR A 225 -18.13 -20.94 6.82
C TYR A 225 -18.35 -19.52 6.31
N VAL A 226 -17.36 -18.65 6.54
CA VAL A 226 -17.36 -17.29 6.01
C VAL A 226 -16.29 -17.18 4.93
N GLU A 227 -16.71 -16.83 3.72
CA GLU A 227 -15.80 -16.58 2.60
C GLU A 227 -15.03 -15.28 2.79
N GLU A 228 -13.80 -15.26 2.27
CA GLU A 228 -12.97 -14.05 2.16
C GLU A 228 -12.72 -13.29 3.46
N ILE A 229 -12.34 -13.97 4.55
CA ILE A 229 -11.91 -13.32 5.81
C ILE A 229 -10.82 -12.24 5.58
N SER A 230 -10.00 -12.42 4.55
CA SER A 230 -8.99 -11.44 4.12
C SER A 230 -9.57 -10.10 3.65
N PHE A 231 -10.76 -10.09 3.06
CA PHE A 231 -11.48 -8.87 2.68
C PHE A 231 -11.93 -8.10 3.92
N LEU A 232 -12.41 -8.80 4.95
CA LEU A 232 -12.77 -8.18 6.24
C LEU A 232 -11.55 -7.57 6.92
N ALA A 233 -10.42 -8.28 6.95
CA ALA A 233 -9.16 -7.74 7.50
C ALA A 233 -8.75 -6.44 6.79
N HIS A 234 -8.90 -6.38 5.47
CA HIS A 234 -8.59 -5.17 4.70
C HIS A 234 -9.55 -4.01 5.02
N LYS A 235 -10.85 -4.28 5.16
CA LYS A 235 -11.80 -3.24 5.60
C LYS A 235 -11.49 -2.72 7.00
N ILE A 236 -11.20 -3.61 7.94
CA ILE A 236 -10.95 -3.25 9.35
C ILE A 236 -9.68 -2.38 9.48
N ILE A 237 -8.58 -2.75 8.82
CA ILE A 237 -7.33 -1.98 8.91
C ILE A 237 -7.48 -0.56 8.33
N ASP A 238 -8.39 -0.37 7.37
CA ASP A 238 -8.71 0.95 6.82
C ASP A 238 -9.71 1.73 7.70
N MET A 239 -10.76 1.06 8.20
CA MET A 239 -11.76 1.67 9.09
C MET A 239 -11.15 2.22 10.39
N GLU A 240 -10.26 1.44 11.01
CA GLU A 240 -9.62 1.80 12.28
C GLU A 240 -8.29 2.56 12.09
N ASN A 241 -7.90 2.82 10.84
CA ASN A 241 -6.63 3.47 10.48
C ASN A 241 -5.41 2.90 11.23
N LEU A 242 -5.25 1.58 11.16
CA LEU A 242 -4.18 0.86 11.85
C LEU A 242 -2.95 0.69 10.96
N ASP A 243 -1.75 0.68 11.57
CA ASP A 243 -0.52 0.35 10.87
C ASP A 243 -0.43 -1.15 10.55
N ALA A 244 -0.97 -1.99 11.43
CA ALA A 244 -1.11 -3.43 11.19
C ALA A 244 -2.33 -4.01 11.88
N LEU A 245 -2.84 -5.12 11.35
CA LEU A 245 -3.99 -5.84 11.87
C LEU A 245 -3.74 -7.35 11.80
N PHE A 246 -4.00 -8.04 12.91
CA PHE A 246 -4.02 -9.49 12.96
C PHE A 246 -5.34 -9.99 13.54
N ILE A 247 -6.08 -10.81 12.77
CA ILE A 247 -7.34 -11.39 13.20
C ILE A 247 -7.27 -12.91 13.25
N LEU A 248 -7.86 -13.50 14.29
CA LEU A 248 -8.01 -14.94 14.47
C LEU A 248 -9.49 -15.31 14.40
N VAL A 249 -9.90 -16.05 13.37
CA VAL A 249 -11.29 -16.47 13.20
C VAL A 249 -11.37 -17.99 13.35
N ARG A 250 -12.06 -18.46 14.39
CA ARG A 250 -12.35 -19.89 14.56
C ARG A 250 -13.51 -20.29 13.67
N LEU A 251 -13.27 -21.27 12.79
CA LEU A 251 -14.24 -21.89 11.90
C LEU A 251 -14.24 -23.40 12.16
N GLY A 252 -15.20 -23.87 12.97
CA GLY A 252 -15.25 -25.27 13.39
C GLY A 252 -14.03 -25.71 14.21
N ASP A 253 -13.23 -26.64 13.67
CA ASP A 253 -12.06 -27.25 14.30
C ASP A 253 -10.73 -26.54 13.98
N ARG A 254 -10.77 -25.50 13.13
CA ARG A 254 -9.59 -24.73 12.72
C ARG A 254 -9.73 -23.25 13.07
N ILE A 255 -8.59 -22.59 13.22
CA ILE A 255 -8.51 -21.14 13.38
C ILE A 255 -7.75 -20.58 12.18
N VAL A 256 -8.36 -19.61 11.50
CA VAL A 256 -7.72 -18.87 10.42
C VAL A 256 -7.11 -17.61 11.01
N LEU A 257 -5.79 -17.48 10.89
CA LEU A 257 -5.06 -16.25 11.16
C LEU A 257 -4.92 -15.46 9.86
N VAL A 258 -5.29 -14.18 9.87
CA VAL A 258 -5.03 -13.26 8.77
C VAL A 258 -4.25 -12.05 9.31
N GLY A 259 -3.14 -11.73 8.64
CA GLY A 259 -2.31 -10.56 8.92
C GLY A 259 -2.34 -9.56 7.77
N ARG A 260 -2.39 -8.28 8.13
CA ARG A 260 -2.21 -7.12 7.24
C ARG A 260 -1.24 -6.14 7.89
N SER A 261 -0.33 -5.58 7.10
CA SER A 261 0.61 -4.56 7.57
C SER A 261 0.80 -3.48 6.49
N LYS A 262 0.74 -2.22 6.90
CA LYS A 262 1.03 -1.02 6.11
C LYS A 262 2.41 -0.44 6.44
N THR A 263 3.17 -1.10 7.33
CA THR A 263 4.45 -0.62 7.87
C THR A 263 5.52 -1.71 7.82
N GLU A 264 6.79 -1.31 7.68
CA GLU A 264 7.93 -2.22 7.80
C GLU A 264 8.26 -2.59 9.25
N SER A 265 7.62 -1.90 10.21
CA SER A 265 7.82 -2.09 11.65
C SER A 265 7.32 -3.45 12.14
N ILE A 266 6.43 -4.10 11.38
CA ILE A 266 5.97 -5.45 11.65
C ILE A 266 5.64 -6.19 10.35
N ASP A 267 6.25 -7.36 10.16
CA ASP A 267 6.08 -8.19 8.97
C ASP A 267 4.96 -9.22 9.18
N ALA A 268 3.87 -9.12 8.42
CA ALA A 268 2.73 -10.01 8.56
C ALA A 268 3.08 -11.48 8.24
N SER A 269 3.99 -11.71 7.30
CA SER A 269 4.44 -13.05 6.91
C SER A 269 5.29 -13.72 7.98
N GLU A 270 6.17 -12.96 8.65
CA GLU A 270 6.96 -13.44 9.78
C GLU A 270 6.03 -13.90 10.91
N ILE A 271 5.04 -13.08 11.28
CA ILE A 271 4.06 -13.44 12.31
C ILE A 271 3.28 -14.70 11.92
N CYS A 272 2.76 -14.78 10.69
CA CYS A 272 1.99 -15.94 10.24
C CYS A 272 2.83 -17.22 10.14
N TYR A 273 4.14 -17.11 9.86
CA TYR A 273 5.06 -18.25 9.80
C TYR A 273 5.20 -18.94 11.15
N HIS A 274 5.16 -18.20 12.28
CA HIS A 274 5.14 -18.79 13.62
C HIS A 274 3.93 -19.71 13.88
N PHE A 275 2.86 -19.55 13.10
CA PHE A 275 1.66 -20.36 13.14
C PHE A 275 1.61 -21.42 12.02
N GLY A 276 2.71 -21.65 11.31
CA GLY A 276 2.78 -22.60 10.18
C GLY A 276 2.20 -22.08 8.86
N GLY A 277 2.01 -20.77 8.75
CA GLY A 277 1.50 -20.11 7.54
C GLY A 277 2.59 -19.43 6.73
N GLY A 278 2.19 -18.44 5.93
CA GLY A 278 3.09 -17.66 5.09
C GLY A 278 2.37 -16.56 4.31
N GLY A 279 3.10 -15.91 3.41
CA GLY A 279 2.58 -14.82 2.57
C GLY A 279 3.66 -13.78 2.30
N HIS A 280 3.25 -12.52 2.24
CA HIS A 280 4.11 -11.36 2.03
C HIS A 280 4.13 -10.46 3.27
N PRO A 281 5.15 -9.58 3.43
CA PRO A 281 5.24 -8.67 4.56
C PRO A 281 3.98 -7.84 4.81
N ALA A 282 3.29 -7.41 3.75
CA ALA A 282 2.05 -6.64 3.84
C ALA A 282 0.79 -7.48 4.07
N ALA A 283 0.80 -8.78 3.73
CA ALA A 283 -0.39 -9.61 3.66
C ALA A 283 -0.03 -11.10 3.77
N ALA A 284 -0.50 -11.75 4.83
CA ALA A 284 -0.21 -13.15 5.09
C ALA A 284 -1.36 -13.86 5.81
N SER A 285 -1.31 -15.18 5.84
CA SER A 285 -2.30 -15.99 6.57
C SER A 285 -1.73 -17.31 7.08
N SER A 286 -2.42 -17.91 8.05
CA SER A 286 -2.16 -19.27 8.51
C SER A 286 -3.46 -20.01 8.86
N ILE A 287 -3.43 -21.34 8.79
CA ILE A 287 -4.46 -22.23 9.34
C ILE A 287 -3.87 -22.96 10.54
N ILE A 288 -4.37 -22.62 11.72
CA ILE A 288 -3.97 -23.21 12.99
C ILE A 288 -4.94 -24.36 13.31
N LYS A 289 -4.37 -25.54 13.57
CA LYS A 289 -5.09 -26.74 14.01
C LYS A 289 -4.69 -27.09 15.43
N ASP A 290 -5.55 -27.85 16.11
CA ASP A 290 -5.26 -28.44 17.43
C ASP A 290 -4.89 -27.42 18.53
N ARG A 291 -5.40 -26.19 18.43
CA ARG A 291 -5.24 -25.15 19.47
C ARG A 291 -6.56 -24.48 19.79
N MET A 292 -6.69 -24.00 21.01
CA MET A 292 -7.84 -23.18 21.41
C MET A 292 -7.64 -21.72 20.99
N LEU A 293 -8.72 -21.04 20.60
CA LEU A 293 -8.67 -19.64 20.16
C LEU A 293 -8.02 -18.69 21.18
N PRO A 294 -8.32 -18.76 22.50
CA PRO A 294 -7.65 -17.90 23.48
C PRO A 294 -6.14 -18.12 23.56
N GLU A 295 -5.69 -19.38 23.46
CA GLU A 295 -4.26 -19.72 23.49
C GLU A 295 -3.52 -19.17 22.26
N ALA A 296 -4.14 -19.30 21.08
CA ALA A 296 -3.60 -18.73 19.84
C ALA A 296 -3.54 -17.20 19.91
N PHE A 297 -4.56 -16.58 20.50
CA PHE A 297 -4.64 -15.12 20.68
C PHE A 297 -3.53 -14.60 21.61
N ASP A 298 -3.32 -15.22 22.77
CA ASP A 298 -2.25 -14.83 23.69
C ASP A 298 -0.86 -15.06 23.09
N THR A 299 -0.67 -16.17 22.38
CA THR A 299 0.57 -16.46 21.65
C THR A 299 0.85 -15.38 20.60
N LEU A 300 -0.16 -15.00 19.81
CA LEU A 300 -0.05 -13.97 18.77
C LEU A 300 0.38 -12.63 19.37
N LYS A 301 -0.25 -12.21 20.47
CA LYS A 301 0.10 -10.96 21.16
C LYS A 301 1.55 -10.94 21.65
N ASN A 302 2.06 -12.07 22.15
CA ASN A 302 3.44 -12.16 22.61
C ASN A 302 4.43 -12.06 21.45
N ILE A 303 4.16 -12.75 20.33
CA ILE A 303 5.01 -12.67 19.14
C ILE A 303 5.01 -11.24 18.57
N ILE A 304 3.84 -10.58 18.48
CA ILE A 304 3.76 -9.19 18.01
C ILE A 304 4.66 -8.28 18.85
N LYS A 305 4.60 -8.40 20.18
CA LYS A 305 5.45 -7.60 21.08
C LYS A 305 6.95 -7.87 20.94
N GLU A 306 7.34 -9.10 20.58
CA GLU A 306 8.73 -9.46 20.36
C GLU A 306 9.26 -8.96 19.01
N LYS A 307 8.39 -8.92 17.99
CA LYS A 307 8.78 -8.69 16.59
C LYS A 307 8.62 -7.26 16.11
N ILE A 308 7.87 -6.45 16.84
CA ILE A 308 7.69 -5.04 16.52
C ILE A 308 9.02 -4.29 16.60
N LYS A 309 9.27 -3.43 15.61
CA LYS A 309 10.46 -2.58 15.51
C LYS A 309 10.06 -1.11 15.62
N PRO A 310 10.97 -0.23 16.06
CA PRO A 310 10.81 1.22 15.96
C PRO A 310 10.38 1.67 14.57
N SER A 311 9.29 2.42 14.48
CA SER A 311 8.82 2.98 13.19
C SER A 311 9.75 4.09 12.68
N LYS A 312 10.37 4.82 13.59
CA LYS A 312 11.30 5.92 13.31
C LYS A 312 12.43 5.94 14.35
N ASN A 313 13.61 6.36 13.93
CA ASN A 313 14.77 6.57 14.80
C ASN A 313 15.18 8.05 14.81
N ALA A 314 16.15 8.39 15.65
CA ALA A 314 16.71 9.72 15.78
C ALA A 314 17.23 10.27 14.45
N GLU A 315 17.87 9.43 13.62
CA GLU A 315 18.40 9.82 12.29
C GLU A 315 17.31 10.33 11.35
N THR A 316 16.14 9.68 11.36
CA THR A 316 15.02 10.04 10.49
C THR A 316 14.37 11.37 10.88
N ILE A 317 14.47 11.77 12.15
CA ILE A 317 13.78 12.95 12.69
C ILE A 317 14.70 14.13 13.02
N MET A 318 16.02 13.91 13.05
CA MET A 318 16.98 14.95 13.40
C MET A 318 17.11 16.03 12.33
N THR A 319 17.43 17.24 12.77
CA THR A 319 17.83 18.32 11.89
C THR A 319 19.34 18.23 11.59
N TYR A 320 19.67 18.24 10.29
CA TYR A 320 21.02 18.32 9.73
C TYR A 320 21.06 19.31 8.55
N PRO A 321 22.13 20.11 8.36
CA PRO A 321 23.36 20.19 9.16
C PRO A 321 23.17 20.95 10.48
N VAL A 322 23.72 20.37 11.55
CA VAL A 322 23.63 20.92 12.91
C VAL A 322 24.31 22.28 13.03
N LYS A 323 23.66 23.21 13.74
CA LYS A 323 24.27 24.47 14.16
C LYS A 323 24.68 24.34 15.61
N CYS A 324 25.94 24.64 15.90
CA CYS A 324 26.53 24.51 17.22
C CYS A 324 27.35 25.77 17.54
N VAL A 325 27.73 25.87 18.80
CA VAL A 325 28.61 26.91 19.34
C VAL A 325 29.91 26.22 19.78
N SER A 326 31.05 26.86 19.56
CA SER A 326 32.33 26.33 20.02
C SER A 326 32.48 26.47 21.53
N PHE A 327 33.14 25.52 22.18
CA PHE A 327 33.47 25.57 23.61
C PHE A 327 34.26 26.83 24.02
N TYR A 328 34.99 27.43 23.07
CA TYR A 328 35.83 28.62 23.28
C TYR A 328 35.24 29.91 22.71
N GLU A 329 34.11 29.85 22.01
CA GLU A 329 33.44 31.06 21.50
C GLU A 329 32.98 31.93 22.67
N THR A 330 33.04 33.24 22.47
CA THR A 330 32.56 34.24 23.42
C THR A 330 31.04 34.37 23.38
N PHE A 331 30.45 35.03 24.37
CA PHE A 331 29.00 35.25 24.41
C PHE A 331 28.51 36.10 23.23
N ASP A 332 29.27 37.11 22.79
CA ASP A 332 28.91 37.96 21.65
C ASP A 332 28.96 37.19 20.32
N GLU A 333 29.96 36.32 20.13
CA GLU A 333 30.05 35.43 18.97
C GLU A 333 28.89 34.42 18.94
N ALA A 334 28.60 33.79 20.09
CA ALA A 334 27.49 32.86 20.23
C ALA A 334 26.13 33.56 19.98
N LEU A 335 25.94 34.78 20.49
CA LEU A 335 24.72 35.56 20.25
C LEU A 335 24.54 35.84 18.76
N SER A 336 25.62 36.16 18.04
CA SER A 336 25.60 36.38 16.60
C SER A 336 25.15 35.13 15.84
N LEU A 337 25.58 33.94 16.27
CA LEU A 337 25.11 32.66 15.72
C LEU A 337 23.62 32.44 16.00
N PHE A 338 23.16 32.66 17.24
CA PHE A 338 21.76 32.53 17.61
C PHE A 338 20.85 33.45 16.79
N MET A 339 21.28 34.70 16.56
CA MET A 339 20.56 35.66 15.73
C MET A 339 20.53 35.24 14.27
N LYS A 340 21.68 34.82 13.72
CA LYS A 340 21.83 34.41 12.32
C LYS A 340 20.92 33.24 11.95
N TYR A 341 20.82 32.24 12.83
CA TYR A 341 20.04 31.02 12.57
C TYR A 341 18.64 31.06 13.21
N ASN A 342 18.30 32.12 13.95
CA ASN A 342 17.05 32.27 14.69
C ASN A 342 16.74 31.05 15.59
N LEU A 343 17.74 30.60 16.33
CA LEU A 343 17.63 29.46 17.24
C LEU A 343 17.51 29.92 18.70
N ASN A 344 16.94 29.07 19.55
CA ASN A 344 16.79 29.35 20.99
C ASN A 344 17.76 28.53 21.85
N MET A 345 18.25 27.40 21.33
CA MET A 345 19.21 26.51 21.97
C MET A 345 20.18 25.97 20.92
N MET A 346 21.42 25.74 21.32
CA MET A 346 22.44 25.10 20.49
C MET A 346 23.29 24.14 21.35
N PRO A 347 23.78 23.04 20.77
CA PRO A 347 24.83 22.24 21.37
C PRO A 347 26.16 23.02 21.39
N VAL A 348 26.92 22.84 22.46
CA VAL A 348 28.28 23.35 22.63
C VAL A 348 29.26 22.22 22.31
N VAL A 349 30.17 22.46 21.38
CA VAL A 349 31.05 21.44 20.81
C VAL A 349 32.51 21.74 21.12
N LYS A 350 33.25 20.70 21.50
CA LYS A 350 34.71 20.71 21.62
C LYS A 350 35.27 19.53 20.85
N GLU A 351 36.14 19.80 19.88
CA GLU A 351 36.79 18.75 19.06
C GLU A 351 35.79 17.81 18.34
N GLY A 352 34.61 18.31 17.99
CA GLY A 352 33.55 17.55 17.29
C GLY A 352 32.56 16.83 18.23
N THR A 353 32.86 16.74 19.53
CA THR A 353 32.00 16.12 20.54
C THR A 353 31.15 17.15 21.26
N THR A 354 29.90 16.81 21.60
CA THR A 354 29.03 17.67 22.39
C THR A 354 29.43 17.60 23.85
N VAL A 355 29.76 18.75 24.42
CA VAL A 355 30.22 18.88 25.82
C VAL A 355 29.28 19.73 26.67
N GLY A 356 28.26 20.32 26.05
CA GLY A 356 27.23 21.09 26.73
C GLY A 356 26.08 21.45 25.82
N ILE A 357 25.04 22.03 26.40
CA ILE A 357 23.98 22.74 25.67
C ILE A 357 23.86 24.14 26.24
N ILE A 358 23.53 25.11 25.39
CA ILE A 358 23.41 26.51 25.79
C ILE A 358 22.16 27.13 25.18
N SER A 359 21.45 27.94 25.96
CA SER A 359 20.30 28.69 25.45
C SER A 359 20.66 30.15 25.14
N ARG A 360 19.95 30.72 24.18
CA ARG A 360 20.04 32.15 23.84
C ARG A 360 19.73 33.04 25.06
N LYS A 361 18.86 32.57 25.96
CA LYS A 361 18.51 33.30 27.19
C LYS A 361 19.72 33.40 28.13
N ASP A 362 20.48 32.33 28.28
CA ASP A 362 21.64 32.30 29.19
C ASP A 362 22.74 33.24 28.69
N ILE A 363 23.02 33.23 27.38
CA ILE A 363 23.94 34.17 26.73
C ILE A 363 23.51 35.62 26.96
N LEU A 364 22.25 35.96 26.69
CA LEU A 364 21.74 37.33 26.89
C LEU A 364 21.81 37.78 28.35
N GLN A 365 21.56 36.86 29.29
CA GLN A 365 21.68 37.14 30.72
C GLN A 365 23.15 37.40 31.10
N GLY A 366 24.09 36.61 30.58
CA GLY A 366 25.53 36.82 30.76
C GLY A 366 26.01 38.17 30.25
N ILE A 367 25.62 38.53 29.01
CA ILE A 367 25.94 39.84 28.40
C ILE A 367 25.39 40.99 29.24
N LYS A 368 24.15 40.87 29.75
CA LYS A 368 23.56 41.89 30.64
C LYS A 368 24.37 42.11 31.93
N HIS A 369 25.14 41.11 32.36
CA HIS A 369 26.04 41.19 33.51
C HIS A 369 27.47 41.61 33.14
N GLY A 370 27.73 42.01 31.88
CA GLY A 370 29.03 42.47 31.42
C GLY A 370 30.01 41.36 31.04
N LEU A 371 29.51 40.15 30.77
CA LEU A 371 30.33 38.97 30.45
C LEU A 371 30.44 38.70 28.93
N SER A 372 30.32 39.73 28.09
CA SER A 372 30.31 39.58 26.62
C SER A 372 31.51 38.81 26.06
N ASP A 373 32.70 39.05 26.62
CA ASP A 373 33.96 38.43 26.20
C ASP A 373 34.25 37.09 26.90
N GLU A 374 33.39 36.64 27.82
CA GLU A 374 33.58 35.36 28.50
C GLU A 374 33.22 34.19 27.57
N PRO A 375 33.94 33.06 27.68
CA PRO A 375 33.68 31.88 26.89
C PRO A 375 32.38 31.18 27.29
N VAL A 376 31.68 30.60 26.32
CA VAL A 376 30.40 29.88 26.49
C VAL A 376 30.48 28.73 27.51
N ASN A 377 31.64 28.10 27.64
CA ASN A 377 31.86 27.03 28.61
C ASN A 377 31.65 27.46 30.09
N SER A 378 31.64 28.76 30.39
CA SER A 378 31.47 29.28 31.74
C SER A 378 30.05 29.13 32.28
N ILE A 379 29.04 29.04 31.40
CA ILE A 379 27.61 29.00 31.79
C ILE A 379 26.79 27.91 31.08
N MET A 380 27.41 27.11 30.21
CA MET A 380 26.72 26.01 29.53
C MET A 380 26.19 24.95 30.52
N GLN A 381 25.09 24.29 30.16
CA GLN A 381 24.60 23.14 30.88
C GLN A 381 25.41 21.90 30.51
N ILE A 382 25.99 21.24 31.51
CA ILE A 382 26.86 20.06 31.34
C ILE A 382 26.14 18.72 31.61
N GLU A 383 25.03 18.75 32.34
CA GLU A 383 24.18 17.58 32.56
C GLU A 383 23.07 17.57 31.51
N PHE A 384 23.24 16.74 30.50
CA PHE A 384 22.27 16.58 29.42
C PHE A 384 22.36 15.16 28.85
N GLU A 385 21.26 14.69 28.30
CA GLU A 385 21.19 13.43 27.59
C GLU A 385 21.50 13.61 26.11
N LYS A 386 22.03 12.54 25.51
CA LYS A 386 22.37 12.47 24.09
C LYS A 386 22.00 11.09 23.56
N VAL A 387 21.71 11.02 22.27
CA VAL A 387 21.24 9.80 21.62
C VAL A 387 22.12 9.44 20.43
N ASN A 388 22.01 8.21 19.94
CA ASN A 388 22.67 7.78 18.70
C ASN A 388 21.67 7.81 17.53
N PRO A 389 22.12 7.79 16.26
CA PRO A 389 21.21 7.84 15.10
C PRO A 389 20.14 6.74 15.07
N ASN A 390 20.45 5.56 15.62
CA ASN A 390 19.53 4.43 15.69
C ASN A 390 18.61 4.45 16.91
N THR A 391 18.76 5.41 17.82
CA THR A 391 17.90 5.53 19.00
C THR A 391 16.45 5.70 18.55
N PRO A 392 15.51 4.89 19.05
CA PRO A 392 14.10 5.01 18.69
C PRO A 392 13.52 6.37 19.04
N TYR A 393 12.59 6.88 18.21
CA TYR A 393 12.09 8.24 18.39
C TYR A 393 11.38 8.48 19.74
N TYR A 394 10.71 7.46 20.31
CA TYR A 394 9.98 7.60 21.58
C TYR A 394 10.95 7.80 22.76
N GLU A 395 12.17 7.25 22.71
CA GLU A 395 13.19 7.54 23.73
C GLU A 395 13.62 9.01 23.64
N VAL A 396 13.73 9.55 22.42
CA VAL A 396 14.00 10.97 22.22
C VAL A 396 12.84 11.84 22.72
N GLU A 397 11.60 11.40 22.48
CA GLU A 397 10.40 12.05 22.99
C GLU A 397 10.38 12.10 24.52
N ASP A 398 10.72 11.01 25.20
CA ASP A 398 10.83 10.94 26.66
C ASP A 398 11.89 11.91 27.20
N ILE A 399 13.03 12.06 26.52
CA ILE A 399 14.05 13.05 26.90
C ILE A 399 13.51 14.48 26.74
N ILE A 400 12.82 14.78 25.63
CA ILE A 400 12.34 16.14 25.34
C ILE A 400 11.15 16.53 26.21
N LEU A 401 10.19 15.61 26.41
CA LEU A 401 8.93 15.86 27.10
C LEU A 401 8.98 15.46 28.57
N GLY A 402 9.53 14.28 28.87
CA GLY A 402 9.64 13.74 30.22
C GLY A 402 10.74 14.40 31.05
N ALA A 403 11.97 14.40 30.54
CA ALA A 403 13.12 15.06 31.17
C ALA A 403 13.19 16.58 30.91
N ASN A 404 12.28 17.11 30.07
CA ASN A 404 12.17 18.53 29.72
C ASN A 404 13.46 19.13 29.10
N GLN A 405 14.25 18.31 28.42
CA GLN A 405 15.45 18.75 27.70
C GLN A 405 15.08 19.21 26.29
N LYS A 406 15.10 20.53 26.04
CA LYS A 406 14.53 21.11 24.80
C LYS A 406 15.31 20.80 23.51
N ILE A 407 16.54 20.32 23.63
CA ILE A 407 17.40 19.94 22.50
C ILE A 407 18.16 18.66 22.86
N VAL A 408 18.10 17.67 21.99
CA VAL A 408 18.80 16.39 22.17
C VAL A 408 19.87 16.26 21.10
N PRO A 409 21.16 16.31 21.46
CA PRO A 409 22.25 16.03 20.54
C PRO A 409 22.21 14.58 20.06
N VAL A 410 22.38 14.39 18.76
CA VAL A 410 22.53 13.06 18.13
C VAL A 410 24.01 12.87 17.79
N GLU A 411 24.65 11.87 18.40
CA GLU A 411 26.07 11.57 18.22
C GLU A 411 26.30 10.21 17.56
N LYS A 412 27.18 10.19 16.56
CA LYS A 412 27.70 8.97 15.94
C LYS A 412 29.19 8.90 16.18
N ASP A 413 29.66 7.82 16.79
CA ASP A 413 31.09 7.60 17.09
C ASP A 413 31.74 8.76 17.87
N GLY A 414 30.97 9.40 18.78
CA GLY A 414 31.42 10.53 19.59
C GLY A 414 31.45 11.88 18.87
N VAL A 415 30.94 11.96 17.64
CA VAL A 415 30.83 13.18 16.84
C VAL A 415 29.37 13.60 16.74
N LEU A 416 29.10 14.89 16.95
CA LEU A 416 27.77 15.47 16.76
C LEU A 416 27.37 15.42 15.28
N VAL A 417 26.32 14.66 14.97
CA VAL A 417 25.79 14.50 13.60
C VAL A 417 24.43 15.14 13.39
N GLY A 418 23.69 15.46 14.46
CA GLY A 418 22.39 16.11 14.35
C GLY A 418 21.86 16.59 15.69
N VAL A 419 20.72 17.26 15.67
CA VAL A 419 19.97 17.63 16.87
C VAL A 419 18.50 17.38 16.66
N ILE A 420 17.81 17.02 17.73
CA ILE A 420 16.36 16.88 17.74
C ILE A 420 15.81 17.88 18.75
N THR A 421 14.81 18.64 18.34
CA THR A 421 14.12 19.63 19.17
C THR A 421 12.64 19.31 19.24
N ARG A 422 11.93 19.99 20.14
CA ARG A 422 10.46 19.90 20.21
C ARG A 422 9.78 20.31 18.90
N THR A 423 10.39 21.19 18.11
CA THR A 423 9.85 21.57 16.80
C THR A 423 9.93 20.44 15.79
N ASP A 424 11.00 19.64 15.82
CA ASP A 424 11.16 18.46 14.98
C ASP A 424 10.10 17.40 15.32
N LEU A 425 9.85 17.16 16.61
CA LEU A 425 8.76 16.29 17.07
C LEU A 425 7.38 16.80 16.62
N LEU A 426 7.10 18.09 16.77
CA LEU A 426 5.81 18.65 16.34
C LEU A 426 5.60 18.57 14.82
N ARG A 427 6.68 18.71 14.04
CA ARG A 427 6.65 18.52 12.59
C ARG A 427 6.32 17.06 12.24
N LEU A 428 6.93 16.11 12.94
CA LEU A 428 6.63 14.69 12.81
C LEU A 428 5.13 14.40 13.03
N MET A 429 4.58 14.91 14.13
CA MET A 429 3.18 14.71 14.49
C MET A 429 2.24 15.28 13.42
N ARG A 430 2.60 16.40 12.79
CA ARG A 430 1.85 16.97 11.66
C ARG A 430 1.92 16.09 10.42
N GLU A 431 3.11 15.61 10.07
CA GLU A 431 3.29 14.71 8.92
C GLU A 431 2.49 13.40 9.11
N ASP A 432 2.29 12.94 10.34
CA ASP A 432 1.47 11.77 10.65
C ASP A 432 -0.04 12.12 10.66
N MET A 433 -0.44 13.32 11.11
CA MET A 433 -1.83 13.80 11.03
C MET A 433 -2.32 14.07 9.60
N ASP A 434 -1.44 14.55 8.71
CA ASP A 434 -1.80 14.84 7.31
C ASP A 434 -1.94 13.56 6.46
N LYS A 435 -1.61 12.39 7.01
CA LYS A 435 -1.84 11.06 6.40
C LYS A 435 -3.18 10.44 6.75
N THR A 436 -3.87 10.98 7.76
CA THR A 436 -5.27 10.67 8.12
C THR A 436 -6.23 11.62 7.40
#